data_AF-A0A7R9T8F2-F1
#
_entry.id   AF-A0A7R9T8F2-F1
#
_cell.length_a   1.000
_cell.length_b   1.000
_cell.length_c   1.000
_cell.angle_alpha   90.00
_cell.angle_beta   90.00
_cell.angle_gamma   90.00
#
_symmetry.space_group_name_H-M   'P 1'
#
loop_
_entity.id
_entity.type
_entity.pdbx_description
1 polymer ?
#
loop_
_entity_poly.entity_id
_entity_poly.type
_entity_poly.pdbx_seq_one_letter_code
_entity_poly.pdbx_strand_id
1 'polypeptide(L)'
;MKGSGDIERVYEDFTARRGAIVRALTADVDKFFEECDPNQDNLCLYGNSDGSWVVGLPAQEVPAELPEPVVGINFARDGMLREDWLTLVAVHSDVWLLSVAFYWGSKLTTAEREKLFKLCNKHPTVREIVTGVKTEDGGKKEKKRKQAPAPAPAPPAKMSKPSSSARIMKPNEEITPELKGKEAELYWPDDDKWYRCEMTSINTRNKTAKVLYSTGETEELSLMELLADGHIALFD
;
A
#
# COMPACT_ATOMS: atom_id res chain seq x y z
N MET A 1 5.23 -27.33 21.44
CA MET A 1 3.97 -27.64 20.72
C MET A 1 4.22 -28.71 19.65
N LYS A 2 3.36 -29.74 19.55
CA LYS A 2 3.35 -30.76 18.48
C LYS A 2 2.34 -30.35 17.41
N GLY A 3 2.78 -29.94 16.22
CA GLY A 3 1.82 -29.69 15.12
C GLY A 3 2.29 -28.92 13.87
N SER A 4 3.59 -28.75 13.60
CA SER A 4 4.08 -27.95 12.45
C SER A 4 4.00 -28.65 11.09
N GLY A 5 2.86 -29.26 10.74
CA GLY A 5 2.70 -29.95 9.44
C GLY A 5 1.28 -30.31 9.05
N ASP A 6 0.27 -29.71 9.68
CA ASP A 6 -1.14 -29.97 9.38
C ASP A 6 -1.74 -28.71 8.73
N ILE A 7 -2.09 -28.79 7.43
CA ILE A 7 -2.58 -27.66 6.64
C ILE A 7 -3.81 -27.04 7.30
N GLU A 8 -4.69 -27.90 7.82
CA GLU A 8 -5.92 -27.51 8.46
C GLU A 8 -5.63 -26.63 9.69
N ARG A 9 -4.64 -26.99 10.52
CA ARG A 9 -4.24 -26.18 11.68
C ARG A 9 -3.59 -24.85 11.29
N VAL A 10 -2.74 -24.85 10.27
CA VAL A 10 -2.11 -23.61 9.77
C VAL A 10 -3.19 -22.67 9.22
N TYR A 11 -4.18 -23.22 8.52
CA TYR A 11 -5.29 -22.43 8.00
C TYR A 11 -6.22 -21.92 9.11
N GLU A 12 -6.51 -22.73 10.13
CA GLU A 12 -7.27 -22.30 11.31
C GLU A 12 -6.59 -21.11 12.00
N ASP A 13 -5.27 -21.21 12.26
CA ASP A 13 -4.48 -20.10 12.82
C ASP A 13 -4.56 -18.84 11.94
N PHE A 14 -4.36 -18.97 10.62
CA PHE A 14 -4.51 -17.87 9.67
C PHE A 14 -5.90 -17.20 9.78
N THR A 15 -6.97 -17.99 9.79
CA THR A 15 -8.34 -17.45 9.83
C THR A 15 -8.67 -16.75 11.15
N ALA A 16 -8.17 -17.28 12.29
CA ALA A 16 -8.36 -16.66 13.59
C ALA A 16 -7.66 -15.30 13.68
N ARG A 17 -6.38 -15.25 13.28
CA ARG A 17 -5.59 -14.01 13.26
C ARG A 17 -6.18 -13.00 12.28
N ARG A 18 -6.56 -13.43 11.08
CA ARG A 18 -7.21 -12.57 10.09
C ARG A 18 -8.51 -11.99 10.64
N GLY A 19 -9.35 -12.81 11.28
CA GLY A 19 -10.57 -12.34 11.93
C GLY A 19 -10.32 -11.29 12.99
N ALA A 20 -9.26 -11.44 13.79
CA ALA A 20 -8.86 -10.47 14.79
C ALA A 20 -8.44 -9.13 14.17
N ILE A 21 -7.60 -9.16 13.14
CA ILE A 21 -7.16 -7.96 12.41
C ILE A 21 -8.35 -7.25 11.75
N VAL A 22 -9.23 -8.00 11.07
CA VAL A 22 -10.45 -7.44 10.47
C VAL A 22 -11.28 -6.73 11.53
N ARG A 23 -11.47 -7.34 12.70
CA ARG A 23 -12.22 -6.72 13.80
C ARG A 23 -11.55 -5.42 14.28
N ALA A 24 -10.23 -5.41 14.47
CA ALA A 24 -9.47 -4.24 14.87
C ALA A 24 -9.65 -3.06 13.89
N LEU A 25 -9.61 -3.34 12.58
CA LEU A 25 -9.71 -2.32 11.53
C LEU A 25 -11.15 -1.99 11.09
N THR A 26 -12.15 -2.61 11.71
CA THR A 26 -13.57 -2.36 11.39
C THR A 26 -14.39 -2.11 12.65
N ALA A 27 -14.88 -3.14 13.32
CA ALA A 27 -15.78 -3.03 14.47
C ALA A 27 -15.15 -2.30 15.66
N ASP A 28 -13.84 -2.49 15.88
CA ASP A 28 -13.10 -1.91 17.00
C ASP A 28 -12.21 -0.72 16.56
N VAL A 29 -12.48 -0.13 15.39
CA VAL A 29 -11.56 0.83 14.74
C VAL A 29 -11.27 2.07 15.57
N ASP A 30 -12.22 2.56 16.36
CA ASP A 30 -12.00 3.71 17.24
C ASP A 30 -11.06 3.37 18.39
N LYS A 31 -11.27 2.21 19.03
CA LYS A 31 -10.37 1.70 20.08
C LYS A 31 -8.96 1.46 19.53
N PHE A 32 -8.85 0.85 18.36
CA PHE A 32 -7.58 0.62 17.69
C PHE A 32 -6.85 1.95 17.37
N PHE A 33 -7.59 2.94 16.86
CA PHE A 33 -7.04 4.27 16.55
C PHE A 33 -6.52 4.98 17.82
N GLU A 34 -7.27 4.89 18.93
CA GLU A 34 -6.88 5.44 20.23
C GLU A 34 -5.62 4.76 20.81
N GLU A 35 -5.51 3.42 20.69
CA GLU A 35 -4.34 2.67 21.18
C GLU A 35 -3.06 2.95 20.37
N CYS A 36 -3.18 3.41 19.12
CA CYS A 36 -2.03 3.77 18.27
C CYS A 36 -1.53 5.21 18.53
N ASP A 37 -1.15 5.53 19.77
CA ASP A 37 -0.63 6.85 20.16
C ASP A 37 0.73 7.15 19.49
N PRO A 38 0.86 8.21 18.66
CA PRO A 38 2.11 8.59 18.01
C PRO A 38 3.22 9.01 18.97
N ASN A 39 2.89 9.31 20.24
CA ASN A 39 3.87 9.65 21.28
C ASN A 39 4.47 8.41 21.98
N GLN A 40 3.93 7.22 21.71
CA GLN A 40 4.52 5.97 22.15
C GLN A 40 5.60 5.51 21.18
N ASP A 41 6.40 4.53 21.62
CA ASP A 41 7.40 3.88 20.77
C ASP A 41 6.75 3.20 19.55
N ASN A 42 7.56 2.55 18.72
CA ASN A 42 7.20 1.97 17.43
C ASN A 42 6.22 0.77 17.53
N LEU A 43 4.93 1.05 17.67
CA LEU A 43 3.87 0.06 17.86
C LEU A 43 3.58 -0.78 16.60
N CYS A 44 3.08 -2.00 16.84
CA CYS A 44 2.62 -2.98 15.85
C CYS A 44 1.18 -3.39 16.15
N LEU A 45 0.45 -3.86 15.13
CA LEU A 45 -0.84 -4.53 15.29
C LEU A 45 -0.66 -6.04 15.16
N TYR A 46 -1.09 -6.80 16.17
CA TYR A 46 -1.06 -8.27 16.16
C TYR A 46 -2.47 -8.85 16.16
N GLY A 47 -2.65 -9.89 15.34
CA GLY A 47 -3.76 -10.84 15.45
C GLY A 47 -3.27 -12.14 16.10
N ASN A 48 -3.99 -12.62 17.11
CA ASN A 48 -3.66 -13.83 17.86
C ASN A 48 -4.46 -15.04 17.36
N SER A 49 -3.93 -16.23 17.63
CA SER A 49 -4.56 -17.51 17.25
C SER A 49 -5.87 -17.80 17.99
N ASP A 50 -6.12 -17.11 19.12
CA ASP A 50 -7.38 -17.16 19.86
C ASP A 50 -8.45 -16.17 19.32
N GLY A 51 -8.12 -15.42 18.26
CA GLY A 51 -9.00 -14.43 17.66
C GLY A 51 -9.02 -13.07 18.38
N SER A 52 -8.16 -12.85 19.37
CA SER A 52 -7.89 -11.53 19.95
C SER A 52 -6.93 -10.70 19.10
N TRP A 53 -6.99 -9.38 19.21
CA TRP A 53 -6.00 -8.47 18.63
C TRP A 53 -5.37 -7.62 19.73
N VAL A 54 -4.14 -7.16 19.52
CA VAL A 54 -3.41 -6.28 20.45
C VAL A 54 -2.54 -5.29 19.69
N VAL A 55 -2.46 -4.06 20.18
CA VAL A 55 -1.44 -3.07 19.79
C VAL A 55 -0.31 -3.13 20.81
N GLY A 56 0.92 -3.32 20.36
CA GLY A 56 2.06 -3.51 21.26
C GLY A 56 3.41 -3.31 20.59
N LEU A 57 4.45 -3.31 21.42
CA LEU A 57 5.84 -3.22 20.95
C LEU A 57 6.27 -4.50 20.21
N PRO A 58 7.19 -4.39 19.23
CA PRO A 58 7.81 -5.54 18.59
C PRO A 58 8.44 -6.50 19.59
N ALA A 59 8.53 -7.78 19.21
CA ALA A 59 9.15 -8.79 20.05
C ALA A 59 10.59 -8.39 20.44
N GLN A 60 10.89 -8.42 21.73
CA GLN A 60 12.24 -8.10 22.24
C GLN A 60 13.20 -9.29 22.16
N GLU A 61 12.68 -10.50 21.97
CA GLU A 61 13.48 -11.72 21.90
C GLU A 61 14.26 -11.82 20.57
N VAL A 62 15.50 -12.30 20.64
CA VAL A 62 16.40 -12.41 19.48
C VAL A 62 16.91 -13.85 19.34
N PRO A 63 16.52 -14.59 18.28
CA PRO A 63 15.54 -14.21 17.25
C PRO A 63 14.09 -14.34 17.74
N ALA A 64 13.19 -13.52 17.20
CA ALA A 64 11.76 -13.64 17.44
C ALA A 64 11.21 -14.99 16.94
N GLU A 65 10.20 -15.53 17.62
CA GLU A 65 9.60 -16.82 17.26
C GLU A 65 8.76 -16.75 15.97
N LEU A 66 8.10 -15.62 15.70
CA LEU A 66 7.27 -15.40 14.52
C LEU A 66 7.79 -14.24 13.67
N PRO A 67 7.46 -14.20 12.37
CA PRO A 67 7.63 -13.00 11.57
C PRO A 67 6.98 -11.79 12.26
N GLU A 68 7.70 -10.68 12.31
CA GLU A 68 7.23 -9.44 12.93
C GLU A 68 6.22 -8.71 12.01
N PRO A 69 5.12 -8.13 12.53
CA PRO A 69 4.29 -7.21 11.77
C PRO A 69 5.04 -5.94 11.37
N VAL A 70 4.37 -5.06 10.63
CA VAL A 70 4.90 -3.71 10.36
C VAL A 70 5.04 -2.93 11.67
N VAL A 71 6.19 -2.29 11.83
CA VAL A 71 6.62 -1.59 13.03
C VAL A 71 6.41 -0.09 12.86
N GLY A 72 5.90 0.59 13.89
CA GLY A 72 5.71 2.04 13.88
C GLY A 72 4.44 2.50 13.17
N ILE A 73 3.36 1.69 13.20
CA ILE A 73 2.08 2.07 12.57
C ILE A 73 1.50 3.35 13.16
N ASN A 74 1.80 3.65 14.41
CA ASN A 74 1.34 4.83 15.13
C ASN A 74 1.94 6.14 14.61
N PHE A 75 3.16 6.14 14.05
CA PHE A 75 3.82 7.37 13.60
C PHE A 75 3.12 8.04 12.41
N ALA A 76 2.57 7.23 11.51
CA ALA A 76 1.86 7.71 10.33
C ALA A 76 0.41 8.13 10.62
N ARG A 77 -0.14 7.78 11.79
CA ARG A 77 -1.58 7.90 12.09
C ARG A 77 -2.12 9.31 11.89
N ASP A 78 -1.41 10.31 12.39
CA ASP A 78 -1.83 11.72 12.37
C ASP A 78 -1.27 12.48 11.16
N GLY A 79 -0.41 11.84 10.36
CA GLY A 79 0.26 12.43 9.20
C GLY A 79 -0.47 12.21 7.86
N MET A 80 -1.58 11.47 7.84
CA MET A 80 -2.37 11.17 6.64
C MET A 80 -3.87 11.05 6.96
N LEU A 81 -4.71 10.92 5.93
CA LEU A 81 -6.12 10.67 6.13
C LEU A 81 -6.32 9.34 6.86
N ARG A 82 -7.31 9.30 7.77
CA ARG A 82 -7.59 8.12 8.57
C ARG A 82 -7.88 6.88 7.71
N GLU A 83 -8.55 7.05 6.57
CA GLU A 83 -8.85 5.97 5.63
C GLU A 83 -7.58 5.42 4.95
N ASP A 84 -6.64 6.30 4.59
CA ASP A 84 -5.35 5.91 4.00
C ASP A 84 -4.47 5.20 5.02
N TRP A 85 -4.44 5.70 6.26
CA TRP A 85 -3.75 5.04 7.36
C TRP A 85 -4.29 3.63 7.61
N LEU A 86 -5.62 3.48 7.71
CA LEU A 86 -6.25 2.17 7.87
C LEU A 86 -5.95 1.24 6.69
N THR A 87 -5.92 1.77 5.46
CA THR A 87 -5.57 1.02 4.25
C THR A 87 -4.11 0.56 4.28
N LEU A 88 -3.19 1.42 4.71
CA LEU A 88 -1.78 1.10 4.90
C LEU A 88 -1.61 -0.04 5.91
N VAL A 89 -2.23 0.09 7.10
CA VAL A 89 -2.18 -0.95 8.14
C VAL A 89 -2.78 -2.26 7.62
N ALA A 90 -3.88 -2.21 6.87
CA ALA A 90 -4.50 -3.39 6.28
C ALA A 90 -3.56 -4.12 5.29
N VAL A 91 -2.92 -3.39 4.37
CA VAL A 91 -1.96 -3.95 3.40
C VAL A 91 -0.82 -4.66 4.10
N HIS A 92 -0.21 -4.02 5.09
CA HIS A 92 0.88 -4.64 5.84
C HIS A 92 0.42 -5.85 6.67
N SER A 93 -0.79 -5.80 7.21
CA SER A 93 -1.37 -6.93 7.93
C SER A 93 -1.64 -8.14 7.03
N ASP A 94 -2.10 -7.91 5.79
CA ASP A 94 -2.29 -8.98 4.79
C ASP A 94 -0.98 -9.73 4.52
N VAL A 95 0.12 -9.00 4.33
CA VAL A 95 1.46 -9.58 4.12
C VAL A 95 1.93 -10.34 5.35
N TRP A 96 1.75 -9.77 6.54
CA TRP A 96 2.12 -10.42 7.79
C TRP A 96 1.37 -11.74 8.03
N LEU A 97 0.06 -11.77 7.80
CA LEU A 97 -0.77 -12.98 7.93
C LEU A 97 -0.28 -14.11 7.01
N LEU A 98 0.07 -13.79 5.77
CA LEU A 98 0.67 -14.78 4.85
C LEU A 98 2.05 -15.22 5.35
N SER A 99 2.89 -14.31 5.82
CA SER A 99 4.21 -14.63 6.36
C SER A 99 4.11 -15.63 7.52
N VAL A 100 3.22 -15.38 8.49
CA VAL A 100 2.98 -16.28 9.63
C VAL A 100 2.44 -17.64 9.18
N ALA A 101 1.48 -17.67 8.26
CA ALA A 101 0.93 -18.93 7.74
C ALA A 101 2.02 -19.79 7.07
N PHE A 102 2.89 -19.19 6.26
CA PHE A 102 3.96 -19.92 5.57
C PHE A 102 5.16 -20.22 6.47
N TYR A 103 5.38 -19.47 7.55
CA TYR A 103 6.32 -19.81 8.60
C TYR A 103 5.92 -21.13 9.29
N TRP A 104 4.65 -21.22 9.74
CA TRP A 104 4.12 -22.47 10.32
C TRP A 104 4.04 -23.60 9.29
N GLY A 105 3.80 -23.25 8.02
CA GLY A 105 3.78 -24.16 6.89
C GLY A 105 5.16 -24.55 6.33
N SER A 106 6.26 -24.21 6.99
CA SER A 106 7.63 -24.42 6.47
C SER A 106 7.96 -25.88 6.11
N LYS A 107 7.33 -26.86 6.77
CA LYS A 107 7.51 -28.30 6.52
C LYS A 107 6.50 -28.90 5.55
N LEU A 108 5.51 -28.13 5.11
CA LEU A 108 4.54 -28.58 4.12
C LEU A 108 5.24 -28.84 2.79
N THR A 109 4.78 -29.84 2.05
CA THR A 109 5.21 -30.10 0.67
C THR A 109 4.76 -28.98 -0.27
N THR A 110 5.29 -28.97 -1.49
CA THR A 110 4.89 -27.98 -2.52
C THR A 110 3.39 -28.00 -2.80
N ALA A 111 2.78 -29.19 -2.91
CA ALA A 111 1.34 -29.32 -3.15
C ALA A 111 0.50 -28.81 -1.97
N GLU A 112 0.98 -29.02 -0.75
CA GLU A 112 0.29 -28.58 0.46
C GLU A 112 0.38 -27.07 0.66
N ARG A 113 1.53 -26.46 0.34
CA ARG A 113 1.70 -25.00 0.30
C ARG A 113 0.79 -24.36 -0.76
N GLU A 114 0.64 -24.99 -1.92
CA GLU A 114 -0.32 -24.54 -2.94
C GLU A 114 -1.77 -24.64 -2.43
N LYS A 115 -2.14 -25.74 -1.75
CA LYS A 115 -3.46 -25.90 -1.12
C LYS A 115 -3.69 -24.83 -0.04
N LEU A 116 -2.71 -24.57 0.82
CA LEU A 116 -2.77 -23.53 1.85
C LEU A 116 -3.00 -22.15 1.23
N PHE A 117 -2.22 -21.78 0.20
CA PHE A 117 -2.39 -20.51 -0.50
C PHE A 117 -3.82 -20.36 -1.05
N LYS A 118 -4.33 -21.40 -1.72
CA LYS A 118 -5.71 -21.42 -2.24
C LYS A 118 -6.75 -21.27 -1.13
N LEU A 119 -6.51 -21.82 0.07
CA LEU A 119 -7.40 -21.66 1.21
C LEU A 119 -7.38 -20.24 1.76
N CYS A 120 -6.20 -19.62 1.91
CA CYS A 120 -6.06 -18.23 2.33
C CYS A 120 -6.76 -17.29 1.34
N ASN A 121 -6.57 -17.51 0.04
CA ASN A 121 -7.10 -16.68 -1.05
C ASN A 121 -8.60 -16.87 -1.32
N LYS A 122 -9.31 -17.73 -0.56
CA LYS A 122 -10.79 -17.77 -0.56
C LYS A 122 -11.41 -16.61 0.21
N HIS A 123 -10.62 -15.94 1.04
CA HIS A 123 -11.05 -14.79 1.80
C HIS A 123 -10.65 -13.51 1.06
N PRO A 124 -11.49 -12.47 1.08
CA PRO A 124 -11.03 -11.13 0.73
C PRO A 124 -9.82 -10.76 1.59
N THR A 125 -8.90 -9.99 1.03
CA THR A 125 -7.84 -9.37 1.82
C THR A 125 -8.46 -8.44 2.88
N VAL A 126 -7.71 -8.18 3.94
CA VAL A 126 -8.08 -7.20 4.96
C VAL A 126 -8.26 -5.83 4.29
N ARG A 127 -7.37 -5.46 3.36
CA ARG A 127 -7.49 -4.23 2.56
C ARG A 127 -8.82 -4.14 1.82
N GLU A 128 -9.24 -5.18 1.11
CA GLU A 128 -10.51 -5.18 0.37
C GLU A 128 -11.72 -5.01 1.30
N ILE A 129 -11.64 -5.54 2.52
CA ILE A 129 -12.68 -5.33 3.53
C ILE A 129 -12.70 -3.89 4.01
N VAL A 130 -11.54 -3.34 4.37
CA VAL A 130 -11.40 -1.97 4.90
C VAL A 130 -11.81 -0.92 3.87
N THR A 131 -11.42 -1.10 2.61
CA THR A 131 -11.70 -0.15 1.53
C THR A 131 -13.08 -0.36 0.86
N GLY A 132 -13.71 -1.53 1.07
CA GLY A 132 -14.92 -1.93 0.35
C GLY A 132 -14.72 -2.19 -1.15
N VAL A 133 -13.51 -2.03 -1.67
CA VAL A 133 -13.17 -2.31 -3.07
C VAL A 133 -12.92 -3.80 -3.21
N LYS A 134 -13.81 -4.50 -3.92
CA LYS A 134 -13.54 -5.89 -4.33
C LYS A 134 -12.61 -5.87 -5.54
N THR A 135 -11.44 -6.51 -5.46
CA THR A 135 -10.74 -6.85 -6.69
C THR A 135 -11.56 -7.95 -7.38
N GLU A 136 -11.77 -7.85 -8.69
CA GLU A 136 -12.51 -8.88 -9.42
C GLU A 136 -11.74 -10.22 -9.28
N ASP A 137 -12.37 -11.21 -8.62
CA ASP A 137 -11.82 -12.54 -8.40
C ASP A 137 -11.18 -13.10 -9.68
N GLY A 138 -9.88 -13.38 -9.60
CA GLY A 138 -9.07 -13.87 -10.71
C GLY A 138 -9.65 -15.16 -11.32
N GLY A 139 -9.99 -15.09 -12.63
CA GLY A 139 -10.20 -16.29 -13.43
C GLY A 139 -11.19 -16.20 -14.58
N LYS A 140 -11.02 -15.28 -15.53
CA LYS A 140 -11.50 -15.52 -16.91
C LYS A 140 -10.41 -15.20 -17.93
N LYS A 141 -9.97 -16.26 -18.61
CA LYS A 141 -9.12 -16.28 -19.81
C LYS A 141 -9.26 -15.02 -20.63
N GLU A 142 -8.12 -14.42 -20.99
CA GLU A 142 -8.00 -13.47 -22.08
C GLU A 142 -8.84 -13.95 -23.28
N LYS A 143 -9.94 -13.27 -23.52
CA LYS A 143 -10.52 -13.16 -24.85
C LYS A 143 -10.43 -11.70 -25.21
N LYS A 144 -9.54 -11.38 -26.16
CA LYS A 144 -9.57 -10.15 -26.95
C LYS A 144 -11.03 -9.82 -27.27
N ARG A 145 -11.61 -8.86 -26.58
CA ARG A 145 -12.91 -8.28 -26.91
C ARG A 145 -12.65 -6.82 -27.25
N LYS A 146 -12.95 -6.48 -28.51
CA LYS A 146 -12.95 -5.13 -29.05
C LYS A 146 -13.71 -4.21 -28.08
N GLN A 147 -13.06 -3.15 -27.61
CA GLN A 147 -13.68 -2.12 -26.78
C GLN A 147 -14.80 -1.44 -27.57
N ALA A 148 -16.00 -1.44 -26.99
CA ALA A 148 -16.97 -0.36 -27.16
C ALA A 148 -16.80 0.60 -25.96
N PRO A 149 -17.04 1.91 -26.13
CA PRO A 149 -16.65 2.92 -25.14
C PRO A 149 -17.48 2.79 -23.86
N ALA A 150 -16.80 2.90 -22.70
CA ALA A 150 -17.42 2.98 -21.39
C ALA A 150 -18.05 4.38 -21.17
N PRO A 151 -19.12 4.50 -20.34
CA PRO A 151 -19.62 5.79 -19.91
C PRO A 151 -18.57 6.49 -19.02
N ALA A 152 -18.48 7.81 -19.14
CA ALA A 152 -17.45 8.63 -18.52
C ALA A 152 -17.42 8.48 -16.98
N PRO A 153 -16.22 8.46 -16.36
CA PRO A 153 -16.09 8.53 -14.91
C PRO A 153 -16.59 9.88 -14.38
N ALA A 154 -17.11 9.87 -13.15
CA ALA A 154 -17.46 11.08 -12.42
C ALA A 154 -16.24 12.03 -12.33
N PRO A 155 -16.44 13.36 -12.39
CA PRO A 155 -15.34 14.30 -12.39
C PRO A 155 -14.52 14.19 -11.08
N PRO A 156 -13.19 14.21 -11.15
CA PRO A 156 -12.35 14.22 -9.95
C PRO A 156 -12.65 15.47 -9.12
N ALA A 157 -12.50 15.36 -7.80
CA ALA A 157 -12.44 16.51 -6.91
C ALA A 157 -11.41 17.51 -7.46
N LYS A 158 -11.69 18.82 -7.33
CA LYS A 158 -10.85 19.86 -7.93
C LYS A 158 -9.48 19.86 -7.25
N MET A 159 -8.49 19.25 -7.91
CA MET A 159 -7.05 19.35 -7.61
C MET A 159 -6.64 20.81 -7.37
N SER A 160 -5.79 21.06 -6.36
CA SER A 160 -5.17 22.36 -6.17
C SER A 160 -4.37 22.77 -7.42
N LYS A 161 -4.21 24.08 -7.65
CA LYS A 161 -3.55 24.58 -8.87
C LYS A 161 -2.05 24.78 -8.63
N PRO A 162 -1.19 24.49 -9.61
CA PRO A 162 0.21 24.88 -9.55
C PRO A 162 0.36 26.41 -9.59
N SER A 163 1.57 26.89 -9.34
CA SER A 163 1.95 28.28 -9.47
C SER A 163 1.57 28.85 -10.84
N SER A 164 1.15 30.12 -10.89
CA SER A 164 0.69 30.78 -12.12
C SER A 164 1.75 30.86 -13.23
N SER A 165 3.02 30.69 -12.88
CA SER A 165 4.14 30.67 -13.82
C SER A 165 4.53 29.26 -14.30
N ALA A 166 3.83 28.22 -13.85
CA ALA A 166 4.07 26.84 -14.25
C ALA A 166 2.94 26.34 -15.17
N ARG A 167 3.32 25.69 -16.27
CA ARG A 167 2.39 25.08 -17.24
C ARG A 167 2.27 23.58 -16.99
N ILE A 168 1.06 23.11 -16.70
CA ILE A 168 0.78 21.67 -16.63
C ILE A 168 1.11 21.00 -17.98
N MET A 169 1.94 19.96 -17.92
CA MET A 169 2.27 19.12 -19.08
C MET A 169 1.06 18.27 -19.45
N LYS A 170 0.79 18.16 -20.75
CA LYS A 170 -0.32 17.30 -21.24
C LYS A 170 0.12 15.83 -21.24
N PRO A 171 -0.82 14.87 -21.07
CA PRO A 171 -0.52 13.43 -21.09
C PRO A 171 0.20 12.92 -22.35
N ASN A 172 0.01 13.60 -23.49
CA ASN A 172 0.58 13.22 -24.78
C ASN A 172 1.90 13.94 -25.10
N GLU A 173 2.44 14.75 -24.18
CA GLU A 173 3.72 15.42 -24.40
C GLU A 173 4.88 14.42 -24.34
N GLU A 174 5.82 14.56 -25.28
CA GLU A 174 6.97 13.66 -25.35
C GLU A 174 7.95 13.93 -24.21
N ILE A 175 8.37 12.85 -23.55
CA ILE A 175 9.46 12.89 -22.57
C ILE A 175 10.79 12.95 -23.33
N THR A 176 11.37 14.14 -23.43
CA THR A 176 12.65 14.40 -24.10
C THR A 176 13.78 14.62 -23.09
N PRO A 177 15.06 14.46 -23.50
CA PRO A 177 16.20 14.79 -22.63
C PRO A 177 16.28 16.26 -22.22
N GLU A 178 15.57 17.15 -22.91
CA GLU A 178 15.54 18.61 -22.67
C GLU A 178 14.79 18.98 -21.39
N LEU A 179 14.07 18.02 -20.80
CA LEU A 179 13.49 18.16 -19.47
C LEU A 179 14.56 18.22 -18.38
N LYS A 180 15.78 17.72 -18.64
CA LYS A 180 16.86 17.74 -17.66
C LYS A 180 17.28 19.19 -17.34
N GLY A 181 17.33 19.51 -16.05
CA GLY A 181 17.68 20.84 -15.53
C GLY A 181 16.53 21.83 -15.55
N LYS A 182 15.33 21.43 -15.97
CA LYS A 182 14.14 22.26 -15.84
C LYS A 182 13.63 22.23 -14.41
N GLU A 183 13.16 23.39 -13.96
CA GLU A 183 12.34 23.49 -12.77
C GLU A 183 10.91 23.02 -13.09
N ALA A 184 10.32 22.30 -12.15
CA ALA A 184 8.97 21.81 -12.23
C ALA A 184 8.28 21.92 -10.86
N GLU A 185 6.96 21.89 -10.87
CA GLU A 185 6.16 21.54 -9.70
C GLU A 185 5.55 20.17 -9.92
N LEU A 186 5.66 19.32 -8.89
CA LEU A 186 5.04 18.00 -8.85
C LEU A 186 3.88 18.02 -7.86
N TYR A 187 2.72 17.53 -8.29
CA TYR A 187 1.56 17.41 -7.43
C TYR A 187 1.60 16.09 -6.64
N TRP A 188 1.43 16.20 -5.34
CA TRP A 188 1.30 15.06 -4.44
C TRP A 188 -0.15 14.95 -3.96
N PRO A 189 -0.87 13.86 -4.36
CA PRO A 189 -2.27 13.67 -3.98
C PRO A 189 -2.51 13.54 -2.47
N ASP A 190 -1.51 13.03 -1.74
CA ASP A 190 -1.60 12.73 -0.30
C ASP A 190 -1.90 13.99 0.53
N ASP A 191 -1.44 15.16 0.08
CA ASP A 191 -1.62 16.41 0.80
C ASP A 191 -2.19 17.55 -0.05
N ASP A 192 -2.62 17.24 -1.29
CA ASP A 192 -3.17 18.18 -2.26
C ASP A 192 -2.25 19.40 -2.51
N LYS A 193 -0.92 19.19 -2.54
CA LYS A 193 0.07 20.27 -2.78
C LYS A 193 0.98 20.03 -3.97
N TRP A 194 1.49 21.14 -4.48
CA TRP A 194 2.51 21.22 -5.51
C TRP A 194 3.87 21.53 -4.89
N TYR A 195 4.87 20.71 -5.20
CA TYR A 195 6.22 20.83 -4.68
C TYR A 195 7.21 21.18 -5.78
N ARG A 196 7.98 22.24 -5.56
CA ARG A 196 9.00 22.68 -6.51
C ARG A 196 10.20 21.74 -6.48
N CYS A 197 10.63 21.32 -7.66
CA CYS A 197 11.80 20.48 -7.85
C CYS A 197 12.55 20.83 -9.14
N GLU A 198 13.78 20.34 -9.25
CA GLU A 198 14.58 20.35 -10.47
C GLU A 198 14.71 18.92 -11.02
N MET A 199 14.50 18.75 -12.32
CA MET A 199 14.69 17.46 -13.00
C MET A 199 16.18 17.19 -13.26
N THR A 200 16.89 16.66 -12.27
CA THR A 200 18.35 16.43 -12.34
C THR A 200 18.77 15.36 -13.36
N SER A 201 17.90 14.41 -13.70
CA SER A 201 18.18 13.37 -14.69
C SER A 201 16.90 12.89 -15.38
N ILE A 202 17.00 12.53 -16.67
CA ILE A 202 15.89 12.01 -17.46
C ILE A 202 16.32 10.70 -18.13
N ASN A 203 15.54 9.64 -17.93
CA ASN A 203 15.66 8.37 -18.63
C ASN A 203 14.51 8.21 -19.62
N THR A 204 14.77 8.55 -20.89
CA THR A 204 13.76 8.51 -21.95
C THR A 204 13.33 7.09 -22.36
N ARG A 205 14.10 6.07 -21.98
CA ARG A 205 13.78 4.66 -22.25
C ARG A 205 12.80 4.11 -21.21
N ASN A 206 13.09 4.33 -19.93
CA ASN A 206 12.25 3.86 -18.82
C ASN A 206 11.15 4.87 -18.47
N LYS A 207 11.19 6.06 -19.07
CA LYS A 207 10.28 7.17 -18.78
C LYS A 207 10.31 7.58 -17.31
N THR A 208 11.51 7.56 -16.70
CA THR A 208 11.73 8.01 -15.32
C THR A 208 12.55 9.29 -15.27
N ALA A 209 12.40 10.06 -14.20
CA ALA A 209 13.23 11.22 -13.89
C ALA A 209 13.75 11.14 -12.46
N LYS A 210 14.99 11.61 -12.24
CA LYS A 210 15.45 11.95 -10.89
C LYS A 210 15.17 13.41 -10.64
N VAL A 211 14.51 13.71 -9.53
CA VAL A 211 14.16 15.07 -9.12
C VAL A 211 14.86 15.44 -7.84
N LEU A 212 15.18 16.72 -7.68
CA LEU A 212 15.71 17.33 -6.46
C LEU A 212 14.70 18.38 -5.98
N TYR A 213 14.09 18.15 -4.83
CA TYR A 213 13.14 19.08 -4.23
C TYR A 213 13.86 20.27 -3.60
N SER A 214 13.15 21.39 -3.41
CA SER A 214 13.68 22.55 -2.67
C SER A 214 14.07 22.24 -1.22
N THR A 215 13.55 21.14 -0.65
CA THR A 215 13.93 20.63 0.67
C THR A 215 15.32 19.99 0.69
N GLY A 216 15.90 19.70 -0.48
CA GLY A 216 17.17 18.98 -0.64
C GLY A 216 17.03 17.47 -0.83
N GLU A 217 15.81 16.93 -0.75
CA GLU A 217 15.53 15.51 -0.98
C GLU A 217 15.54 15.16 -2.46
N THR A 218 15.95 13.93 -2.78
CA THR A 218 15.97 13.43 -4.16
C THR A 218 15.17 12.16 -4.31
N GLU A 219 14.46 12.03 -5.42
CA GLU A 219 13.60 10.87 -5.71
C GLU A 219 13.67 10.49 -7.19
N GLU A 220 13.39 9.22 -7.52
CA GLU A 220 13.23 8.75 -8.90
C GLU A 220 11.77 8.39 -9.17
N LEU A 221 11.15 9.07 -10.14
CA LEU A 221 9.70 9.02 -10.39
C LEU A 221 9.37 8.58 -11.82
N SER A 222 8.22 7.94 -11.98
CA SER A 222 7.63 7.60 -13.29
C SER A 222 6.97 8.83 -13.92
N LEU A 223 7.53 9.34 -15.02
CA LEU A 223 6.95 10.48 -15.72
C LEU A 223 5.65 10.11 -16.45
N MET A 224 5.47 8.84 -16.83
CA MET A 224 4.24 8.41 -17.52
C MET A 224 3.01 8.49 -16.60
N GLU A 225 3.16 8.08 -15.34
CA GLU A 225 2.09 8.11 -14.36
C GLU A 225 1.72 9.55 -14.01
N LEU A 226 2.74 10.35 -13.68
CA LEU A 226 2.55 11.75 -13.35
C LEU A 226 1.96 12.57 -14.51
N LEU A 227 2.34 12.29 -15.77
CA LEU A 227 1.74 12.94 -16.95
C LEU A 227 0.29 12.51 -17.18
N ALA A 228 -0.03 11.23 -16.98
CA ALA A 228 -1.38 10.72 -17.16
C ALA A 228 -2.38 11.42 -16.22
N ASP A 229 -1.93 11.71 -15.00
CA ASP A 229 -2.75 12.36 -13.97
C ASP A 229 -2.64 13.90 -13.98
N GLY A 230 -1.76 14.46 -14.81
CA GLY A 230 -1.55 15.91 -14.89
C GLY A 230 -0.82 16.50 -13.69
N HIS A 231 0.00 15.68 -13.01
CA HIS A 231 0.72 16.00 -11.79
C HIS A 231 2.10 16.63 -12.02
N ILE A 232 2.38 17.12 -13.24
CA ILE A 232 3.62 17.81 -13.59
C ILE A 232 3.29 19.16 -14.20
N ALA A 233 3.84 20.22 -13.62
CA ALA A 233 3.84 21.55 -14.20
C ALA A 233 5.27 22.03 -14.42
N LEU A 234 5.63 22.44 -15.63
CA LEU A 234 6.96 22.95 -15.96
C LEU A 234 6.97 24.47 -15.87
N PHE A 235 8.04 25.04 -15.33
CA PHE A 235 8.32 26.46 -15.54
C PHE A 235 8.93 26.65 -16.94
N ASP A 236 8.58 27.76 -17.58
CA ASP A 236 9.11 28.16 -18.90
C ASP A 236 10.58 28.60 -18.84
#